data_AF-K9KD65-F1
#
_entry.id   AF-K9KD65-F1
#
_cell.length_a   1.000
_cell.length_b   1.000
_cell.length_c   1.000
_cell.angle_alpha   90.00
_cell.angle_beta   90.00
_cell.angle_gamma   90.00
#
_symmetry.space_group_name_H-M   'P 1'
#
loop_
_entity.id
_entity.type
_entity.pdbx_description
1 polymer ?
#
loop_
_entity_poly.entity_id
_entity_poly.type
_entity_poly.pdbx_seq_one_letter_code
_entity_poly.pdbx_strand_id
1 'polypeptide(L)'
;EIVRGLEEKLPSLFNPGNPDAFHEKYTVSMDFVRTFERQCGSQASVKRLRAHPAYHSFNNKWNLHVYFQIRFREIAGSLEASLTDVLEDAPAGSSYCLLASHRTWSSLQRCWSDELFLPLLVHHLWRLTLQILARYSMFVNELLLRPISNESAKDTKKPLVTSNKDPSITQGNFSEDQGSGPSETKPVVSISSIQLVYVVADLDKLQEQLPELLETVKPKLEMIGFKNFSSISAALEDSQLSLSACLPSLSNRIIQDLSESCLSYLKSALEVPRLYRRTNKEVPTTASSYVDSALRPFYQLQSGHKDKLKQARIRQWLEGALSASTHKYYETVSDVLNSVKKMEESLKRLKQARKTTPANPVGSSGSGMSDDDKIRLQLALDVEYLGEQIQKMGLQTKDIKSFVALTELVVAAKDQATAEQP
;
A
#
# COMPACT_ATOMS: atom_id res chain seq x y z
N GLU A 1 -24.38 -35.28 44.84
CA GLU A 1 -23.20 -35.27 45.74
C GLU A 1 -21.94 -34.78 45.05
N ILE A 2 -21.57 -35.31 43.87
CA ILE A 2 -20.37 -34.87 43.11
C ILE A 2 -20.36 -33.35 42.87
N VAL A 3 -21.45 -32.80 42.33
CA VAL A 3 -21.58 -31.35 42.07
C VAL A 3 -21.38 -30.53 43.35
N ARG A 4 -22.10 -30.89 44.43
CA ARG A 4 -21.93 -30.24 45.75
C ARG A 4 -20.48 -30.31 46.24
N GLY A 5 -19.82 -31.45 46.10
CA GLY A 5 -18.42 -31.62 46.49
C GLY A 5 -17.45 -30.76 45.68
N LEU A 6 -17.65 -30.64 44.36
CA LEU A 6 -16.86 -29.74 43.51
C LEU A 6 -17.06 -28.27 43.90
N GLU A 7 -18.30 -27.89 44.20
CA GLU A 7 -18.66 -26.52 44.56
C GLU A 7 -18.11 -26.09 45.93
N GLU A 8 -18.18 -26.98 46.92
CA GLU A 8 -17.72 -26.68 48.28
C GLU A 8 -16.20 -26.75 48.42
N LYS A 9 -15.55 -27.72 47.73
CA LYS A 9 -14.11 -27.98 47.90
C LYS A 9 -13.24 -27.27 46.87
N LEU A 10 -13.80 -26.89 45.71
CA LEU A 10 -13.05 -26.29 44.59
C LEU A 10 -13.78 -25.08 43.99
N PRO A 11 -14.14 -24.04 44.77
CA PRO A 11 -14.82 -22.86 44.23
C PRO A 11 -14.01 -22.09 43.18
N SER A 12 -12.67 -22.17 43.25
CA SER A 12 -11.74 -21.58 42.25
C SER A 12 -11.76 -22.29 40.89
N LEU A 13 -12.49 -23.42 40.77
CA LEU A 13 -12.68 -24.14 39.51
C LEU A 13 -13.42 -23.27 38.48
N PHE A 14 -14.42 -22.51 38.93
CA PHE A 14 -15.33 -21.75 38.07
C PHE A 14 -14.89 -20.30 37.83
N ASN A 15 -13.73 -19.88 38.37
CA ASN A 15 -13.29 -18.49 38.30
C ASN A 15 -12.72 -18.16 36.91
N PRO A 16 -13.33 -17.22 36.14
CA PRO A 16 -12.85 -16.85 34.81
C PRO A 16 -11.67 -15.87 34.83
N GLY A 17 -11.20 -15.41 35.99
CA GLY A 17 -10.17 -14.38 36.12
C GLY A 17 -8.81 -14.73 35.48
N ASN A 18 -8.49 -16.03 35.40
CA ASN A 18 -7.42 -16.52 34.53
C ASN A 18 -8.07 -17.35 33.41
N PRO A 19 -8.13 -16.82 32.17
CA PRO A 19 -8.87 -17.47 31.10
C PRO A 19 -8.20 -18.77 30.61
N ASP A 20 -6.87 -18.87 30.65
CA ASP A 20 -6.16 -20.11 30.26
C ASP A 20 -6.48 -21.24 31.24
N ALA A 21 -6.34 -20.96 32.54
CA ALA A 21 -6.69 -21.92 33.58
C ALA A 21 -8.19 -22.25 33.58
N PHE A 22 -9.06 -21.28 33.29
CA PHE A 22 -10.50 -21.51 33.17
C PHE A 22 -10.83 -22.44 32.00
N HIS A 23 -10.21 -22.25 30.83
CA HIS A 23 -10.39 -23.11 29.65
C HIS A 23 -9.95 -24.55 29.94
N GLU A 24 -8.75 -24.72 30.52
CA GLU A 24 -8.22 -26.04 30.88
C GLU A 24 -9.17 -26.76 31.84
N LYS A 25 -9.53 -26.08 32.95
CA LYS A 25 -10.45 -26.61 33.96
C LYS A 25 -11.82 -26.95 33.39
N TYR A 26 -12.36 -26.08 32.53
CA TYR A 26 -13.64 -26.32 31.85
C TYR A 26 -13.55 -27.56 30.96
N THR A 27 -12.50 -27.67 30.15
CA THR A 27 -12.30 -28.78 29.22
C THR A 27 -12.20 -30.12 29.97
N VAL A 28 -11.34 -30.19 30.99
CA VAL A 28 -11.20 -31.39 31.84
C VAL A 28 -12.52 -31.75 32.52
N SER A 29 -13.25 -30.75 33.01
CA SER A 29 -14.53 -30.97 33.68
C SER A 29 -15.60 -31.49 32.70
N MET A 30 -15.64 -30.96 31.48
CA MET A 30 -16.57 -31.43 30.45
C MET A 30 -16.18 -32.80 29.89
N ASP A 31 -14.90 -33.16 29.88
CA ASP A 31 -14.45 -34.51 29.56
C ASP A 31 -14.88 -35.53 30.61
N PHE A 32 -14.79 -35.16 31.90
CA PHE A 32 -15.35 -35.96 32.98
C PHE A 32 -16.86 -36.15 32.79
N VAL A 33 -17.61 -35.08 32.52
CA VAL A 33 -19.06 -35.17 32.28
C VAL A 33 -19.36 -36.08 31.08
N ARG A 34 -18.67 -35.92 29.96
CA ARG A 34 -18.83 -36.79 28.78
C ARG A 34 -18.53 -38.25 29.10
N THR A 35 -17.50 -38.52 29.88
CA THR A 35 -17.14 -39.88 30.31
C THR A 35 -18.19 -40.46 31.26
N PHE A 36 -18.72 -39.65 32.17
CA PHE A 36 -19.79 -40.04 33.08
C PHE A 36 -21.09 -40.34 32.34
N GLU A 37 -21.45 -39.55 31.33
CA GLU A 37 -22.60 -39.81 30.46
C GLU A 37 -22.47 -41.14 29.72
N ARG A 38 -21.26 -41.53 29.29
CA ARG A 38 -21.01 -42.82 28.62
C ARG A 38 -21.26 -44.02 29.53
N GLN A 39 -21.24 -43.85 30.85
CA GLN A 39 -21.59 -44.92 31.79
C GLN A 39 -23.11 -45.16 31.85
N CYS A 40 -23.92 -44.28 31.25
CA CYS A 40 -25.36 -44.49 31.16
C CYS A 40 -25.68 -45.58 30.12
N GLY A 41 -26.37 -46.66 30.54
CA GLY A 41 -26.68 -47.81 29.67
C GLY A 41 -27.69 -47.55 28.54
N SER A 42 -28.25 -46.34 28.42
CA SER A 42 -29.17 -45.97 27.34
C SER A 42 -29.22 -44.45 27.07
N GLN A 43 -29.68 -44.06 25.89
CA GLN A 43 -29.93 -42.65 25.55
C GLN A 43 -31.02 -42.02 26.44
N ALA A 44 -32.00 -42.80 26.88
CA ALA A 44 -33.04 -42.33 27.80
C ALA A 44 -32.45 -41.97 29.18
N SER A 45 -31.49 -42.75 29.68
CA SER A 45 -30.78 -42.43 30.93
C SER A 45 -29.92 -41.17 30.80
N VAL A 46 -29.24 -40.96 29.67
CA VAL A 46 -28.47 -39.71 29.43
C VAL A 46 -29.39 -38.49 29.44
N LYS A 47 -30.56 -38.57 28.78
CA LYS A 47 -31.56 -37.49 28.82
C LYS A 47 -32.03 -37.18 30.24
N ARG A 48 -32.29 -38.22 31.05
CA ARG A 48 -32.69 -38.04 32.45
C ARG A 48 -31.57 -37.42 33.30
N LEU A 49 -30.32 -37.80 33.07
CA LEU A 49 -29.15 -37.21 33.73
C LEU A 49 -29.01 -35.72 33.37
N ARG A 50 -29.09 -35.38 32.08
CA ARG A 50 -29.00 -33.99 31.61
C ARG A 50 -30.14 -33.11 32.13
N ALA A 51 -31.32 -33.67 32.36
CA ALA A 51 -32.48 -32.98 32.93
C ALA A 51 -32.40 -32.82 34.46
N HIS A 52 -31.42 -33.45 35.13
CA HIS A 52 -31.31 -33.38 36.58
C HIS A 52 -30.89 -31.96 37.03
N PRO A 53 -31.50 -31.39 38.09
CA PRO A 53 -31.20 -30.03 38.54
C PRO A 53 -29.72 -29.78 38.85
N ALA A 54 -29.02 -30.78 39.41
CA ALA A 54 -27.59 -30.67 39.69
C ALA A 54 -26.73 -30.56 38.41
N TYR A 55 -27.16 -31.19 37.30
CA TYR A 55 -26.47 -31.09 36.02
C TYR A 55 -26.60 -29.68 35.44
N HIS A 56 -27.80 -29.10 35.51
CA HIS A 56 -28.04 -27.72 35.12
C HIS A 56 -27.29 -26.72 36.00
N SER A 57 -27.33 -26.90 37.32
CA SER A 57 -26.63 -26.04 38.27
C SER A 57 -25.12 -26.03 38.01
N PHE A 58 -24.52 -27.20 37.79
CA PHE A 58 -23.11 -27.32 37.43
C PHE A 58 -22.75 -26.56 36.15
N ASN A 59 -23.53 -26.74 35.07
CA ASN A 59 -23.28 -26.06 33.80
C ASN A 59 -23.45 -24.54 33.92
N ASN A 60 -24.44 -24.07 34.67
CA ASN A 60 -24.71 -22.65 34.84
C ASN A 60 -23.63 -21.91 35.66
N LYS A 61 -22.83 -22.63 36.45
CA LYS A 61 -21.70 -22.01 37.18
C LYS A 61 -20.55 -21.62 36.26
N TRP A 62 -20.42 -22.24 35.10
CA TRP A 62 -19.41 -21.86 34.12
C TRP A 62 -19.83 -20.59 33.39
N ASN A 63 -19.26 -19.46 33.80
CA ASN A 63 -19.55 -18.17 33.17
C ASN A 63 -18.77 -18.01 31.85
N LEU A 64 -19.22 -18.74 30.83
CA LEU A 64 -18.62 -18.72 29.49
C LEU A 64 -18.71 -17.34 28.83
N HIS A 65 -19.69 -16.53 29.21
CA HIS A 65 -19.83 -15.17 28.72
C HIS A 65 -18.67 -14.30 29.21
N VAL A 66 -18.37 -14.31 30.52
CA VAL A 66 -17.24 -13.54 31.08
C VAL A 66 -15.91 -14.06 30.55
N TYR A 67 -15.75 -15.38 30.41
CA TYR A 67 -14.57 -15.95 29.74
C TYR A 67 -14.40 -15.39 28.32
N PHE A 68 -15.47 -15.44 27.51
CA PHE A 68 -15.42 -14.90 26.15
C PHE A 68 -15.14 -13.40 26.13
N GLN A 69 -15.71 -12.62 27.06
CA GLN A 69 -15.44 -11.18 27.15
C GLN A 69 -13.96 -10.87 27.41
N ILE A 70 -13.30 -11.64 28.29
CA ILE A 70 -11.87 -11.50 28.56
C ILE A 70 -11.07 -11.82 27.29
N ARG A 71 -11.35 -12.97 26.65
CA ARG A 71 -10.70 -13.39 25.40
C ARG A 71 -10.93 -12.41 24.24
N PHE A 72 -12.15 -11.89 24.11
CA PHE A 72 -12.49 -10.88 23.13
C PHE A 72 -11.64 -9.62 23.34
N ARG A 73 -11.54 -9.14 24.59
CA ARG A 73 -10.74 -7.95 24.91
C ARG A 73 -9.25 -8.17 24.66
N GLU A 74 -8.72 -9.36 24.93
CA GLU A 74 -7.33 -9.71 24.60
C GLU A 74 -7.09 -9.63 23.09
N ILE A 75 -7.94 -10.27 22.29
CA ILE A 75 -7.78 -10.32 20.82
C ILE A 75 -8.05 -8.95 20.19
N ALA A 76 -9.23 -8.39 20.42
CA ALA A 76 -9.64 -7.12 19.83
C ALA A 76 -8.75 -5.97 20.35
N GLY A 77 -8.38 -5.97 21.63
CA GLY A 77 -7.47 -4.98 22.20
C GLY A 77 -6.07 -5.05 21.58
N SER A 78 -5.52 -6.26 21.39
CA SER A 78 -4.24 -6.42 20.69
C SER A 78 -4.31 -6.01 19.23
N LEU A 79 -5.45 -6.23 18.56
CA LEU A 79 -5.65 -5.81 17.18
C LEU A 79 -5.71 -4.28 17.09
N GLU A 80 -6.58 -3.62 17.86
CA GLU A 80 -6.72 -2.16 17.84
C GLU A 80 -5.43 -1.45 18.21
N ALA A 81 -4.65 -1.97 19.16
CA ALA A 81 -3.34 -1.43 19.50
C ALA A 81 -2.33 -1.46 18.35
N SER A 82 -2.56 -2.29 17.32
CA SER A 82 -1.73 -2.36 16.11
C SER A 82 -2.32 -1.63 14.90
N LEU A 83 -3.60 -1.27 14.95
CA LEU A 83 -4.29 -0.49 13.91
C LEU A 83 -4.12 1.01 14.19
N THR A 84 -2.86 1.44 14.29
CA THR A 84 -2.47 2.81 14.64
C THR A 84 -2.33 3.71 13.42
N ASP A 85 -2.24 5.02 13.66
CA ASP A 85 -1.95 5.97 12.60
C ASP A 85 -0.55 5.78 12.01
N VAL A 86 0.42 5.36 12.81
CA VAL A 86 1.76 5.01 12.34
C VAL A 86 1.78 3.54 11.92
N LEU A 87 2.21 3.27 10.69
CA LEU A 87 2.39 1.92 10.17
C LEU A 87 3.76 1.39 10.59
N GLU A 88 3.74 0.35 11.42
CA GLU A 88 4.93 -0.36 11.89
C GLU A 88 5.21 -1.61 11.05
N ASP A 89 6.49 -1.94 10.90
CA ASP A 89 6.93 -3.16 10.24
C ASP A 89 6.58 -4.41 11.08
N ALA A 90 6.27 -5.50 10.40
CA ALA A 90 6.00 -6.77 11.05
C ALA A 90 7.26 -7.34 11.73
N PRO A 91 7.08 -8.18 12.77
CA PRO A 91 8.21 -8.84 13.43
C PRO A 91 9.00 -9.75 12.48
N ALA A 92 10.29 -9.94 12.78
CA ALA A 92 11.18 -10.78 11.98
C ALA A 92 10.63 -12.22 11.84
N GLY A 93 10.58 -12.72 10.60
CA GLY A 93 10.01 -14.04 10.28
C GLY A 93 8.50 -14.04 9.99
N SER A 94 7.83 -12.89 10.08
CA SER A 94 6.44 -12.76 9.63
C SER A 94 6.31 -12.93 8.11
N SER A 95 5.22 -13.53 7.66
CA SER A 95 4.83 -13.57 6.24
C SER A 95 4.25 -12.26 5.71
N TYR A 96 3.98 -11.31 6.62
CA TYR A 96 3.44 -9.98 6.33
C TYR A 96 4.53 -8.91 6.47
N CYS A 97 4.36 -7.80 5.76
CA CYS A 97 5.24 -6.63 5.83
C CYS A 97 4.88 -5.73 7.01
N LEU A 98 3.59 -5.56 7.32
CA LEU A 98 3.08 -4.64 8.34
C LEU A 98 2.62 -5.37 9.60
N LEU A 99 2.85 -4.74 10.76
CA LEU A 99 2.39 -5.25 12.05
C LEU A 99 0.87 -5.38 12.10
N ALA A 100 0.13 -4.40 11.55
CA ALA A 100 -1.33 -4.41 11.49
C ALA A 100 -1.87 -5.68 10.80
N SER A 101 -1.29 -6.05 9.66
CA SER A 101 -1.69 -7.23 8.88
C SER A 101 -1.29 -8.52 9.59
N HIS A 102 -0.08 -8.57 10.15
CA HIS A 102 0.38 -9.69 10.98
C HIS A 102 -0.56 -9.94 12.18
N ARG A 103 -0.92 -8.88 12.91
CA ARG A 103 -1.81 -8.95 14.07
C ARG A 103 -3.23 -9.34 13.69
N THR A 104 -3.71 -8.88 12.54
CA THR A 104 -4.99 -9.30 11.97
C THR A 104 -5.01 -10.81 11.75
N TRP A 105 -4.02 -11.36 11.03
CA TRP A 105 -3.94 -12.79 10.78
C TRP A 105 -3.76 -13.62 12.05
N SER A 106 -2.84 -13.21 12.93
CA SER A 106 -2.60 -13.87 14.21
C SER A 106 -3.87 -13.90 15.08
N SER A 107 -4.66 -12.82 15.07
CA SER A 107 -5.94 -12.75 15.78
C SER A 107 -6.96 -13.74 15.21
N LEU A 108 -7.05 -13.85 13.89
CA LEU A 108 -7.92 -14.84 13.23
C LEU A 108 -7.53 -16.28 13.60
N GLN A 109 -6.24 -16.61 13.57
CA GLN A 109 -5.76 -17.93 13.96
C GLN A 109 -6.04 -18.22 15.44
N ARG A 110 -5.82 -17.23 16.32
CA ARG A 110 -6.05 -17.35 17.76
C ARG A 110 -7.51 -17.57 18.12
N CYS A 111 -8.47 -17.02 17.36
CA CYS A 111 -9.90 -17.32 17.55
C CYS A 111 -10.21 -18.82 17.44
N TRP A 112 -9.44 -19.55 16.65
CA TRP A 112 -9.66 -20.97 16.35
C TRP A 112 -8.56 -21.88 16.88
N SER A 113 -7.68 -21.39 17.77
CA SER A 113 -6.70 -22.24 18.45
C SER A 113 -7.38 -23.19 19.44
N ASP A 114 -6.75 -24.31 19.74
CA ASP A 114 -7.29 -25.28 20.70
C ASP A 114 -7.31 -24.75 22.15
N GLU A 115 -6.45 -23.78 22.45
CA GLU A 115 -6.35 -23.11 23.76
C GLU A 115 -7.50 -22.14 24.05
N LEU A 116 -8.19 -21.65 23.01
CA LEU A 116 -9.27 -20.68 23.15
C LEU A 116 -10.63 -21.29 22.80
N PHE A 117 -10.63 -22.18 21.81
CA PHE A 117 -11.83 -22.74 21.24
C PHE A 117 -12.65 -23.53 22.27
N LEU A 118 -13.91 -23.12 22.43
CA LEU A 118 -14.92 -23.88 23.14
C LEU A 118 -16.12 -24.10 22.22
N PRO A 119 -16.64 -25.34 22.09
CA PRO A 119 -17.77 -25.66 21.20
C PRO A 119 -19.00 -24.76 21.40
N LEU A 120 -19.30 -24.39 22.65
CA LEU A 120 -20.45 -23.55 22.98
C LEU A 120 -20.27 -22.08 22.55
N LEU A 121 -19.05 -21.64 22.27
CA LEU A 121 -18.71 -20.27 21.88
C LEU A 121 -18.47 -20.10 20.39
N VAL A 122 -18.67 -21.14 19.58
CA VAL A 122 -18.43 -21.12 18.13
C VAL A 122 -19.08 -19.94 17.43
N HIS A 123 -20.35 -19.64 17.73
CA HIS A 123 -21.07 -18.52 17.12
C HIS A 123 -20.45 -17.16 17.48
N HIS A 124 -19.93 -17.00 18.69
CA HIS A 124 -19.20 -15.80 19.12
C HIS A 124 -17.83 -15.69 18.44
N LEU A 125 -17.10 -16.81 18.30
CA LEU A 125 -15.80 -16.85 17.62
C LEU A 125 -15.93 -16.58 16.12
N TRP A 126 -16.96 -17.12 15.48
CA TRP A 126 -17.28 -16.82 14.09
C TRP A 126 -17.62 -15.35 13.90
N ARG A 127 -18.48 -14.79 14.77
CA ARG A 127 -18.77 -13.35 14.76
C ARG A 127 -17.49 -12.52 14.92
N LEU A 128 -16.61 -12.86 15.86
CA LEU A 128 -15.34 -12.17 16.08
C LEU A 128 -14.43 -12.24 14.84
N THR A 129 -14.38 -13.41 14.17
CA THR A 129 -13.63 -13.60 12.92
C THR A 129 -14.06 -12.58 11.86
N LEU A 130 -15.36 -12.45 11.62
CA LEU A 130 -15.91 -11.48 10.66
C LEU A 130 -15.67 -10.03 11.12
N GLN A 131 -15.77 -9.76 12.42
CA GLN A 131 -15.50 -8.43 12.98
C GLN A 131 -14.04 -7.99 12.79
N ILE A 132 -13.08 -8.91 12.96
CA ILE A 132 -11.65 -8.66 12.71
C ILE A 132 -11.42 -8.29 11.24
N LEU A 133 -12.00 -9.07 10.30
CA LEU A 133 -11.88 -8.81 8.87
C LEU A 133 -12.51 -7.47 8.48
N ALA A 134 -13.72 -7.19 8.97
CA ALA A 134 -14.40 -5.93 8.72
C ALA A 134 -13.62 -4.73 9.28
N ARG A 135 -13.08 -4.85 10.49
CA ARG A 135 -12.27 -3.79 11.11
C ARG A 135 -10.99 -3.52 10.34
N TYR A 136 -10.29 -4.56 9.90
CA TYR A 136 -9.10 -4.42 9.06
C TYR A 136 -9.42 -3.79 7.70
N SER A 137 -10.54 -4.18 7.07
CA SER A 137 -11.00 -3.53 5.84
C SER A 137 -11.30 -2.05 6.03
N MET A 138 -11.94 -1.68 7.14
CA MET A 138 -12.18 -0.28 7.49
C MET A 138 -10.87 0.49 7.70
N PHE A 139 -9.90 -0.10 8.41
CA PHE A 139 -8.57 0.47 8.59
C PHE A 139 -7.88 0.75 7.25
N VAL A 140 -7.91 -0.20 6.31
CA VAL A 140 -7.33 0.01 4.97
C VAL A 140 -8.04 1.13 4.22
N ASN A 141 -9.35 1.26 4.35
CA ASN A 141 -10.10 2.38 3.78
C ASN A 141 -9.72 3.73 4.44
N GLU A 142 -9.43 3.74 5.73
CA GLU A 142 -8.91 4.93 6.43
C GLU A 142 -7.52 5.32 5.88
N LEU A 143 -6.64 4.35 5.61
CA LEU A 143 -5.34 4.59 4.96
C LEU A 143 -5.48 5.21 3.57
N LEU A 144 -6.52 4.81 2.82
CA LEU A 144 -6.83 5.36 1.49
C LEU A 144 -7.24 6.83 1.51
N LEU A 145 -7.61 7.39 2.66
CA LEU A 145 -7.97 8.81 2.78
C LEU A 145 -6.75 9.69 3.10
N ARG A 146 -5.62 9.09 3.51
CA ARG A 146 -4.42 9.83 3.91
C ARG A 146 -3.68 10.41 2.71
N PRO A 147 -3.09 11.62 2.81
CA PRO A 147 -2.25 12.17 1.76
C PRO A 147 -0.92 11.41 1.66
N ILE A 148 -0.37 11.33 0.45
CA ILE A 148 0.93 10.70 0.20
C ILE A 148 2.04 11.71 0.55
N SER A 149 3.07 11.28 1.27
CA SER A 149 4.25 12.11 1.54
C SER A 149 5.29 11.96 0.41
N ASN A 150 5.46 13.01 -0.40
CA ASN A 150 6.49 13.04 -1.43
C ASN A 150 7.82 13.53 -0.85
N GLU A 151 8.59 12.62 -0.22
CA GLU A 151 9.95 12.93 0.27
C GLU A 151 10.97 13.16 -0.86
N SER A 152 10.63 12.81 -2.12
CA SER A 152 11.57 12.83 -3.26
C SER A 152 12.00 14.23 -3.76
N ALA A 153 11.52 15.33 -3.15
CA ALA A 153 11.79 16.69 -3.62
C ALA A 153 12.79 17.50 -2.76
N LYS A 154 13.35 16.95 -1.68
CA LYS A 154 14.18 17.74 -0.72
C LYS A 154 15.68 17.46 -0.67
N ASP A 155 16.23 16.56 -1.48
CA ASP A 155 17.68 16.35 -1.51
C ASP A 155 18.39 17.18 -2.60
N THR A 156 18.26 18.51 -2.56
CA THR A 156 19.31 19.41 -3.08
C THR A 156 19.19 20.81 -2.49
N LYS A 157 19.84 21.06 -1.34
CA LYS A 157 20.54 22.33 -0.98
C LYS A 157 21.10 22.25 0.45
N LYS A 158 22.42 22.02 0.57
CA LYS A 158 23.22 22.62 1.66
C LYS A 158 23.51 24.08 1.28
N PRO A 159 23.51 25.01 2.26
CA PRO A 159 24.78 25.46 2.86
C PRO A 159 24.69 25.56 4.41
N LEU A 160 25.66 25.03 5.15
CA LEU A 160 26.86 25.70 5.69
C LEU A 160 26.59 26.75 6.81
N VAL A 161 26.76 26.28 8.05
CA VAL A 161 27.39 26.90 9.24
C VAL A 161 27.27 28.41 9.48
N THR A 162 26.69 28.79 10.62
CA THR A 162 27.31 29.72 11.59
C THR A 162 26.82 29.43 13.02
N SER A 163 27.76 29.17 13.91
CA SER A 163 27.60 29.11 15.37
C SER A 163 27.30 30.49 15.97
N ASN A 164 26.48 30.56 17.02
CA ASN A 164 26.94 30.87 18.38
C ASN A 164 25.82 31.13 19.42
N LYS A 165 25.99 30.45 20.57
CA LYS A 165 25.73 30.80 21.99
C LYS A 165 24.31 30.78 22.60
N ASP A 166 24.19 29.83 23.54
CA ASP A 166 23.24 29.63 24.66
C ASP A 166 23.20 30.80 25.70
N PRO A 167 22.57 30.64 26.89
CA PRO A 167 21.15 30.37 27.22
C PRO A 167 20.64 31.38 28.29
N SER A 168 19.36 31.39 28.69
CA SER A 168 18.91 31.71 30.08
C SER A 168 17.37 31.68 30.31
N ILE A 169 16.96 30.72 31.15
CA ILE A 169 16.07 30.76 32.35
C ILE A 169 15.22 32.03 32.60
N THR A 170 13.88 31.87 32.74
CA THR A 170 13.00 32.23 33.90
C THR A 170 11.51 32.12 33.50
N GLN A 171 10.73 31.22 34.10
CA GLN A 171 9.74 31.45 35.18
C GLN A 171 8.61 32.47 34.90
N GLY A 172 7.36 31.98 34.92
CA GLY A 172 6.31 32.58 35.76
C GLY A 172 5.08 33.21 35.08
N ASN A 173 3.94 32.60 35.38
CA ASN A 173 2.58 33.16 35.57
C ASN A 173 1.58 33.33 34.41
N PHE A 174 0.55 32.48 34.50
CA PHE A 174 -0.89 32.77 34.49
C PHE A 174 -1.40 34.06 33.85
N SER A 175 -2.27 33.90 32.84
CA SER A 175 -3.47 34.71 32.65
C SER A 175 -4.51 33.85 31.92
N GLU A 176 -5.66 33.65 32.55
CA GLU A 176 -6.88 33.15 31.91
C GLU A 176 -7.38 34.19 30.92
N ASP A 177 -7.65 33.82 29.67
CA ASP A 177 -8.62 34.53 28.85
C ASP A 177 -9.30 33.60 27.85
N GLN A 178 -10.60 33.79 27.69
CA GLN A 178 -11.48 32.99 26.86
C GLN A 178 -11.20 33.22 25.37
N GLY A 179 -11.14 32.13 24.61
CA GLY A 179 -11.13 32.20 23.16
C GLY A 179 -11.64 30.91 22.54
N SER A 180 -12.88 30.92 22.08
CA SER A 180 -13.44 29.92 21.17
C SER A 180 -12.53 29.78 19.93
N GLY A 181 -11.79 28.68 19.86
CA GLY A 181 -11.00 28.28 18.69
C GLY A 181 -11.67 27.13 17.94
N PRO A 182 -11.76 27.16 16.60
CA PRO A 182 -12.29 26.04 15.83
C PRO A 182 -11.25 24.92 15.76
N SER A 183 -11.70 23.70 16.07
CA SER A 183 -11.14 22.41 15.64
C SER A 183 -9.63 22.22 15.80
N GLU A 184 -9.21 21.50 16.84
CA GLU A 184 -7.93 20.77 16.83
C GLU A 184 -7.95 19.79 15.64
N THR A 185 -7.45 20.25 14.50
CA THR A 185 -7.16 19.39 13.37
C THR A 185 -5.99 18.52 13.79
N LYS A 186 -6.29 17.26 14.16
CA LYS A 186 -5.28 16.22 14.33
C LYS A 186 -4.28 16.31 13.16
N PRO A 187 -2.96 16.22 13.42
CA PRO A 187 -1.98 16.24 12.35
C PRO A 187 -2.34 15.16 11.34
N VAL A 188 -2.55 15.55 10.08
CA VAL A 188 -2.88 14.60 9.02
C VAL A 188 -1.64 13.74 8.78
N VAL A 189 -1.67 12.51 9.33
CA VAL A 189 -0.58 11.56 9.16
C VAL A 189 -0.52 11.16 7.69
N SER A 190 0.60 11.46 7.04
CA SER A 190 0.85 11.11 5.65
C SER A 190 1.32 9.65 5.54
N ILE A 191 1.06 9.04 4.39
CA ILE A 191 1.49 7.67 4.08
C ILE A 191 2.59 7.71 3.02
N SER A 192 3.63 6.89 3.20
CA SER A 192 4.67 6.74 2.18
C SER A 192 4.23 5.77 1.08
N SER A 193 4.79 5.94 -0.12
CA SER A 193 4.52 5.05 -1.25
C SER A 193 4.94 3.61 -0.98
N ILE A 194 6.03 3.40 -0.23
CA ILE A 194 6.50 2.07 0.19
C ILE A 194 5.48 1.41 1.12
N GLN A 195 4.91 2.16 2.06
CA GLN A 195 3.85 1.64 2.94
C GLN A 195 2.60 1.24 2.15
N LEU A 196 2.19 2.00 1.13
CA LEU A 196 1.07 1.61 0.26
C LEU A 196 1.36 0.29 -0.49
N VAL A 197 2.60 0.12 -0.95
CA VAL A 197 3.06 -1.12 -1.60
C VAL A 197 2.95 -2.30 -0.63
N TYR A 198 3.35 -2.12 0.63
CA TYR A 198 3.22 -3.14 1.69
C TYR A 198 1.77 -3.46 2.03
N VAL A 199 0.89 -2.47 2.12
CA VAL A 199 -0.55 -2.69 2.35
C VAL A 199 -1.12 -3.60 1.25
N VAL A 200 -0.78 -3.35 -0.02
CA VAL A 200 -1.26 -4.18 -1.13
C VAL A 200 -0.67 -5.60 -1.08
N ALA A 201 0.62 -5.74 -0.78
CA ALA A 201 1.25 -7.05 -0.63
C ALA A 201 0.58 -7.87 0.48
N ASP A 202 0.33 -7.26 1.63
CA ASP A 202 -0.27 -7.91 2.78
C ASP A 202 -1.76 -8.25 2.55
N LEU A 203 -2.48 -7.42 1.79
CA LEU A 203 -3.85 -7.71 1.37
C LEU A 203 -3.90 -8.92 0.42
N ASP A 204 -3.03 -8.97 -0.59
CA ASP A 204 -2.94 -10.13 -1.48
C ASP A 204 -2.62 -11.40 -0.69
N LYS A 205 -1.70 -11.30 0.27
CA LYS A 205 -1.33 -12.43 1.12
C LYS A 205 -2.48 -12.88 2.02
N LEU A 206 -3.19 -11.94 2.64
CA LEU A 206 -4.37 -12.24 3.47
C LEU A 206 -5.45 -12.94 2.64
N GLN A 207 -5.73 -12.47 1.42
CA GLN A 207 -6.71 -13.08 0.52
C GLN A 207 -6.37 -14.54 0.19
N GLU A 208 -5.09 -14.86 0.01
CA GLU A 208 -4.61 -16.22 -0.25
C GLU A 208 -4.74 -17.15 0.95
N GLN A 209 -4.62 -16.62 2.18
CA GLN A 209 -4.66 -17.43 3.39
C GLN A 209 -6.08 -17.59 3.98
N LEU A 210 -7.04 -16.74 3.64
CA LEU A 210 -8.42 -16.88 4.12
C LEU A 210 -9.07 -18.25 3.81
N PRO A 211 -8.83 -18.87 2.64
CA PRO A 211 -9.25 -20.26 2.41
C PRO A 211 -8.66 -21.26 3.41
N GLU A 212 -7.39 -21.11 3.79
CA GLU A 212 -6.74 -21.99 4.79
C GLU A 212 -7.38 -21.85 6.18
N LEU A 213 -7.81 -20.63 6.53
CA LEU A 213 -8.59 -20.39 7.74
C LEU A 213 -9.90 -21.18 7.70
N LEU A 214 -10.60 -21.19 6.57
CA LEU A 214 -11.85 -21.93 6.42
C LEU A 214 -11.65 -23.44 6.62
N GLU A 215 -10.55 -24.00 6.11
CA GLU A 215 -10.19 -25.41 6.33
C GLU A 215 -9.93 -25.73 7.82
N THR A 216 -9.49 -24.74 8.61
CA THR A 216 -9.34 -24.88 10.07
C THR A 216 -10.69 -24.79 10.80
N VAL A 217 -11.60 -23.95 10.31
CA VAL A 217 -12.91 -23.67 10.92
C VAL A 217 -13.91 -24.82 10.66
N LYS A 218 -13.92 -25.38 9.45
CA LYS A 218 -14.83 -26.46 9.03
C LYS A 218 -14.89 -27.64 10.01
N PRO A 219 -13.79 -28.33 10.37
CA PRO A 219 -13.84 -29.48 11.27
C PRO A 219 -14.37 -29.12 12.66
N LYS A 220 -14.08 -27.90 13.14
CA LYS A 220 -14.56 -27.40 14.44
C LYS A 220 -16.07 -27.14 14.42
N LEU A 221 -16.62 -26.71 13.28
CA LEU A 221 -18.05 -26.57 13.07
C LEU A 221 -18.75 -27.92 12.90
N GLU A 222 -18.15 -28.86 12.18
CA GLU A 222 -18.68 -30.22 12.03
C GLU A 222 -18.82 -30.93 13.39
N MET A 223 -17.85 -30.71 14.28
CA MET A 223 -17.87 -31.29 15.63
C MET A 223 -19.11 -30.87 16.45
N ILE A 224 -19.66 -29.67 16.20
CA ILE A 224 -20.89 -29.22 16.88
C ILE A 224 -22.17 -29.59 16.11
N GLY A 225 -22.06 -30.36 15.03
CA GLY A 225 -23.18 -30.76 14.18
C GLY A 225 -23.69 -29.66 13.26
N PHE A 226 -22.88 -28.63 12.98
CA PHE A 226 -23.22 -27.59 12.02
C PHE A 226 -23.23 -28.16 10.58
N LYS A 227 -24.22 -27.74 9.78
CA LYS A 227 -24.44 -28.31 8.43
C LYS A 227 -24.42 -27.28 7.30
N ASN A 228 -24.68 -26.01 7.58
CA ASN A 228 -24.84 -24.98 6.56
C ASN A 228 -23.51 -24.30 6.21
N PHE A 229 -22.58 -25.06 5.62
CA PHE A 229 -21.28 -24.53 5.22
C PHE A 229 -21.37 -23.48 4.11
N SER A 230 -22.43 -23.49 3.29
CA SER A 230 -22.67 -22.46 2.28
C SER A 230 -22.76 -21.05 2.89
N SER A 231 -23.42 -20.88 4.04
CA SER A 231 -23.50 -19.56 4.68
C SER A 231 -22.17 -19.10 5.27
N ILE A 232 -21.31 -20.02 5.70
CA ILE A 232 -19.98 -19.71 6.25
C ILE A 232 -19.05 -19.26 5.11
N SER A 233 -19.05 -20.02 4.00
CA SER A 233 -18.29 -19.64 2.80
C SER A 233 -18.77 -18.30 2.25
N ALA A 234 -20.08 -18.09 2.09
CA ALA A 234 -20.63 -16.84 1.58
C ALA A 234 -20.26 -15.62 2.44
N ALA A 235 -20.31 -15.73 3.77
CA ALA A 235 -19.92 -14.62 4.65
C ALA A 235 -18.41 -14.32 4.59
N LEU A 236 -17.58 -15.35 4.36
CA LEU A 236 -16.15 -15.16 4.13
C LEU A 236 -15.87 -14.53 2.76
N GLU A 237 -16.59 -14.96 1.72
CA GLU A 237 -16.54 -14.37 0.38
C GLU A 237 -16.93 -12.89 0.42
N ASP A 238 -17.98 -12.51 1.15
CA ASP A 238 -18.33 -11.09 1.36
C ASP A 238 -17.18 -10.29 1.99
N SER A 239 -16.48 -10.89 2.96
CA SER A 239 -15.31 -10.27 3.60
C SER A 239 -14.13 -10.14 2.62
N GLN A 240 -13.88 -11.16 1.81
CA GLN A 240 -12.88 -11.15 0.74
C GLN A 240 -13.20 -10.07 -0.31
N LEU A 241 -14.47 -9.95 -0.71
CA LEU A 241 -14.92 -8.91 -1.63
C LEU A 241 -14.66 -7.52 -1.07
N SER A 242 -15.02 -7.27 0.19
CA SER A 242 -14.77 -5.98 0.87
C SER A 242 -13.28 -5.63 0.90
N LEU A 243 -12.42 -6.59 1.24
CA LEU A 243 -10.96 -6.42 1.23
C LEU A 243 -10.39 -6.27 -0.18
N SER A 244 -10.99 -6.87 -1.20
CA SER A 244 -10.52 -6.75 -2.59
C SER A 244 -10.95 -5.42 -3.23
N ALA A 245 -12.06 -4.84 -2.77
CA ALA A 245 -12.62 -3.61 -3.31
C ALA A 245 -11.71 -2.39 -3.12
N CYS A 246 -10.81 -2.41 -2.12
CA CYS A 246 -9.83 -1.33 -1.90
C CYS A 246 -8.57 -1.44 -2.78
N LEU A 247 -8.28 -2.62 -3.36
CA LEU A 247 -7.07 -2.88 -4.16
C LEU A 247 -6.95 -1.97 -5.40
N PRO A 248 -8.01 -1.70 -6.18
CA PRO A 248 -7.91 -0.79 -7.33
C PRO A 248 -7.56 0.64 -6.91
N SER A 249 -8.17 1.14 -5.82
CA SER A 249 -7.91 2.48 -5.31
C SER A 249 -6.47 2.63 -4.78
N LEU A 250 -5.97 1.61 -4.07
CA LEU A 250 -4.57 1.56 -3.62
C LEU A 250 -3.61 1.54 -4.81
N SER A 251 -3.91 0.70 -5.81
CA SER A 251 -3.12 0.59 -7.04
C SER A 251 -3.06 1.91 -7.81
N ASN A 252 -4.19 2.60 -7.94
CA ASN A 252 -4.26 3.90 -8.62
C ASN A 252 -3.44 4.97 -7.91
N ARG A 253 -3.43 4.99 -6.57
CA ARG A 253 -2.59 5.89 -5.78
C ARG A 253 -1.10 5.63 -6.00
N ILE A 254 -0.68 4.35 -6.02
CA ILE A 254 0.71 3.97 -6.32
C ILE A 254 1.10 4.39 -7.74
N ILE A 255 0.23 4.12 -8.72
CA ILE A 255 0.43 4.53 -10.11
C ILE A 255 0.58 6.05 -10.23
N GLN A 256 -0.28 6.81 -9.55
CA GLN A 256 -0.27 8.26 -9.57
C GLN A 256 1.04 8.81 -8.98
N ASP A 257 1.42 8.36 -7.79
CA ASP A 257 2.66 8.78 -7.14
C ASP A 257 3.90 8.45 -7.99
N LEU A 258 3.97 7.22 -8.50
CA LEU A 258 5.06 6.79 -9.37
C LEU A 258 5.13 7.62 -10.66
N SER A 259 3.97 7.93 -11.25
CA SER A 259 3.87 8.79 -12.43
C SER A 259 4.30 10.23 -12.13
N GLU A 260 3.92 10.79 -10.98
CA GLU A 260 4.26 12.16 -10.58
C GLU A 260 5.76 12.28 -10.29
N SER A 261 6.33 11.29 -9.60
CA SER A 261 7.76 11.18 -9.34
C SER A 261 8.55 11.12 -10.65
N CYS A 262 8.17 10.24 -11.58
CA CYS A 262 8.75 10.16 -12.93
C CYS A 262 8.69 11.50 -13.66
N LEU A 263 7.50 12.10 -13.72
CA LEU A 263 7.25 13.34 -14.45
C LEU A 263 8.07 14.50 -13.91
N SER A 264 8.31 14.55 -12.60
CA SER A 264 9.10 15.62 -11.98
C SER A 264 10.49 15.75 -12.61
N TYR A 265 11.12 14.63 -12.98
CA TYR A 265 12.39 14.59 -13.69
C TYR A 265 12.23 14.81 -15.21
N LEU A 266 11.19 14.26 -15.84
CA LEU A 266 10.95 14.45 -17.28
C LEU A 266 10.68 15.91 -17.66
N LYS A 267 10.18 16.73 -16.71
CA LYS A 267 10.05 18.20 -16.89
C LYS A 267 11.39 18.90 -17.17
N SER A 268 12.53 18.28 -16.86
CA SER A 268 13.85 18.82 -17.21
C SER A 268 14.05 18.97 -18.73
N ALA A 269 13.24 18.33 -19.57
CA ALA A 269 13.24 18.57 -21.01
C ALA A 269 12.95 20.04 -21.38
N LEU A 270 12.24 20.80 -20.53
CA LEU A 270 12.03 22.25 -20.72
C LEU A 270 13.34 23.05 -20.70
N GLU A 271 14.38 22.53 -20.06
CA GLU A 271 15.69 23.19 -19.97
C GLU A 271 16.60 22.86 -21.15
N VAL A 272 16.28 21.85 -21.98
CA VAL A 272 17.09 21.43 -23.13
C VAL A 272 17.37 22.59 -24.09
N PRO A 273 16.39 23.47 -24.45
CA PRO A 273 16.68 24.63 -25.28
C PRO A 273 17.74 25.58 -24.70
N ARG A 274 17.77 25.75 -23.38
CA ARG A 274 18.74 26.62 -22.70
C ARG A 274 20.14 26.03 -22.70
N LEU A 275 20.26 24.71 -22.74
CA LEU A 275 21.54 24.00 -22.76
C LEU A 275 22.31 24.16 -24.09
N TYR A 276 21.61 24.34 -25.21
CA TYR A 276 22.22 24.43 -26.54
C TYR A 276 22.26 25.84 -27.11
N ARG A 277 21.26 26.69 -26.81
CA ARG A 277 21.22 28.05 -27.35
C ARG A 277 22.40 28.89 -26.85
N ARG A 278 23.28 29.28 -27.77
CA ARG A 278 24.42 30.19 -27.53
C ARG A 278 25.43 29.68 -26.51
N THR A 279 25.51 28.37 -26.27
CA THR A 279 26.44 27.76 -25.31
C THR A 279 27.67 27.15 -25.96
N ASN A 280 27.76 27.15 -27.31
CA ASN A 280 28.78 26.45 -28.09
C ASN A 280 28.95 24.97 -27.72
N LYS A 281 27.93 24.36 -27.10
CA LYS A 281 27.97 22.97 -26.68
C LYS A 281 28.07 22.04 -27.90
N GLU A 282 28.79 20.94 -27.74
CA GLU A 282 28.98 19.92 -28.77
C GLU A 282 27.65 19.28 -29.20
N VAL A 283 27.66 18.63 -30.36
CA VAL A 283 26.49 17.90 -30.87
C VAL A 283 26.18 16.74 -29.92
N PRO A 284 24.92 16.57 -29.48
CA PRO A 284 24.58 15.51 -28.55
C PRO A 284 24.75 14.11 -29.16
N THR A 285 25.37 13.22 -28.41
CA THR A 285 25.61 11.81 -28.76
C THR A 285 24.95 10.83 -27.79
N THR A 286 24.56 11.29 -26.61
CA THR A 286 23.94 10.46 -25.57
C THR A 286 22.67 11.12 -25.05
N ALA A 287 21.75 10.30 -24.53
CA ALA A 287 20.57 10.79 -23.83
C ALA A 287 20.94 11.59 -22.57
N SER A 288 20.01 12.42 -22.14
CA SER A 288 20.12 13.28 -20.96
C SER A 288 19.96 12.46 -19.67
N SER A 289 20.76 12.78 -18.65
CA SER A 289 20.76 12.08 -17.36
C SER A 289 19.44 12.18 -16.56
N TYR A 290 18.54 13.11 -16.93
CA TYR A 290 17.22 13.19 -16.31
C TYR A 290 16.34 11.98 -16.67
N VAL A 291 16.58 11.32 -17.81
CA VAL A 291 15.81 10.13 -18.21
C VAL A 291 16.11 8.96 -17.25
N ASP A 292 17.38 8.73 -16.90
CA ASP A 292 17.76 7.74 -15.88
C ASP A 292 17.16 8.08 -14.51
N SER A 293 17.16 9.37 -14.16
CA SER A 293 16.61 9.84 -12.88
C SER A 293 15.08 9.64 -12.83
N ALA A 294 14.38 9.86 -13.94
CA ALA A 294 12.95 9.64 -14.07
C ALA A 294 12.55 8.17 -13.91
N LEU A 295 13.42 7.26 -14.36
CA LEU A 295 13.16 5.82 -14.34
C LEU A 295 13.63 5.11 -13.07
N ARG A 296 14.46 5.75 -12.25
CA ARG A 296 14.95 5.20 -10.97
C ARG A 296 13.82 4.69 -10.05
N PRO A 297 12.69 5.39 -9.86
CA PRO A 297 11.59 4.90 -9.02
C PRO A 297 10.99 3.56 -9.50
N PHE A 298 10.91 3.34 -10.81
CA PHE A 298 10.40 2.10 -11.40
C PHE A 298 11.34 0.93 -11.12
N TYR A 299 12.65 1.14 -11.28
CA TYR A 299 13.66 0.13 -10.95
C TYR A 299 13.71 -0.19 -9.46
N GLN A 300 13.54 0.82 -8.59
CA GLN A 300 13.46 0.61 -7.14
C GLN A 300 12.24 -0.22 -6.75
N LEU A 301 11.08 0.05 -7.36
CA LEU A 301 9.87 -0.74 -7.14
C LEU A 301 10.07 -2.19 -7.59
N GLN A 302 10.61 -2.39 -8.80
CA GLN A 302 10.81 -3.72 -9.40
C GLN A 302 11.84 -4.56 -8.64
N SER A 303 12.95 -3.96 -8.19
CA SER A 303 14.01 -4.68 -7.48
C SER A 303 13.69 -4.90 -6.00
N GLY A 304 13.11 -3.90 -5.32
CA GLY A 304 12.85 -3.95 -3.88
C GLY A 304 11.67 -4.84 -3.47
N HIS A 305 10.74 -5.13 -4.38
CA HIS A 305 9.45 -5.75 -4.04
C HIS A 305 9.11 -6.98 -4.87
N LYS A 306 10.05 -7.50 -5.67
CA LYS A 306 9.83 -8.66 -6.56
C LYS A 306 9.34 -9.91 -5.82
N ASP A 307 9.85 -10.13 -4.61
CA ASP A 307 9.54 -11.33 -3.82
C ASP A 307 8.28 -11.15 -2.96
N LYS A 308 7.80 -9.91 -2.79
CA LYS A 308 6.66 -9.56 -1.94
C LYS A 308 5.36 -9.39 -2.73
N LEU A 309 5.45 -9.08 -4.02
CA LEU A 309 4.31 -8.77 -4.87
C LEU A 309 4.20 -9.71 -6.06
N LYS A 310 2.97 -9.94 -6.51
CA LYS A 310 2.70 -10.65 -7.76
C LYS A 310 3.30 -9.88 -8.94
N GLN A 311 4.06 -10.57 -9.79
CA GLN A 311 4.71 -9.97 -10.96
C GLN A 311 3.72 -9.26 -11.89
N ALA A 312 2.50 -9.80 -12.04
CA ALA A 312 1.44 -9.18 -12.83
C ALA A 312 1.04 -7.79 -12.31
N ARG A 313 1.01 -7.61 -10.98
CA ARG A 313 0.65 -6.35 -10.33
C ARG A 313 1.73 -5.30 -10.51
N ILE A 314 2.99 -5.68 -10.31
CA ILE A 314 4.13 -4.80 -10.60
C ILE A 314 4.05 -4.32 -12.04
N ARG A 315 3.86 -5.24 -13.00
CA ARG A 315 3.79 -4.91 -14.42
C ARG A 315 2.66 -3.91 -14.72
N GLN A 316 1.47 -4.14 -14.18
CA GLN A 316 0.32 -3.23 -14.30
C GLN A 316 0.63 -1.83 -13.77
N TRP A 317 1.30 -1.72 -12.62
CA TRP A 317 1.64 -0.42 -12.04
C TRP A 317 2.69 0.33 -12.87
N LEU A 318 3.73 -0.37 -13.33
CA LEU A 318 4.75 0.22 -14.18
C LEU A 318 4.13 0.73 -15.49
N GLU A 319 3.30 -0.07 -16.14
CA GLU A 319 2.61 0.28 -17.41
C GLU A 319 1.67 1.48 -17.23
N GLY A 320 0.86 1.49 -16.17
CA GLY A 320 -0.04 2.60 -15.86
C GLY A 320 0.71 3.90 -15.58
N ALA A 321 1.77 3.84 -14.77
CA ALA A 321 2.54 5.02 -14.39
C ALA A 321 3.41 5.55 -15.54
N LEU A 322 4.00 4.67 -16.36
CA LEU A 322 4.69 5.06 -17.59
C LEU A 322 3.73 5.67 -18.60
N SER A 323 2.54 5.12 -18.78
CA SER A 323 1.53 5.68 -19.68
C SER A 323 1.11 7.10 -19.28
N ALA A 324 0.86 7.32 -17.98
CA ALA A 324 0.47 8.64 -17.46
C ALA A 324 1.62 9.67 -17.56
N SER A 325 2.84 9.28 -17.20
CA SER A 325 4.02 10.16 -17.27
C SER A 325 4.45 10.45 -18.71
N THR A 326 4.42 9.44 -19.59
CA THR A 326 4.75 9.58 -21.02
C THR A 326 3.78 10.49 -21.74
N HIS A 327 2.48 10.43 -21.41
CA HIS A 327 1.48 11.32 -22.01
C HIS A 327 1.77 12.80 -21.69
N LYS A 328 2.06 13.13 -20.43
CA LYS A 328 2.42 14.50 -20.02
C LYS A 328 3.80 14.92 -20.56
N TYR A 329 4.71 13.96 -20.69
CA TYR A 329 6.00 14.20 -21.30
C TYR A 329 5.86 14.51 -22.80
N TYR A 330 4.96 13.84 -23.50
CA TYR A 330 4.60 14.15 -24.89
C TYR A 330 4.13 15.59 -25.06
N GLU A 331 3.21 16.06 -24.19
CA GLU A 331 2.76 17.45 -24.19
C GLU A 331 3.94 18.42 -23.99
N THR A 332 4.80 18.12 -23.02
CA THR A 332 6.00 18.91 -22.71
C THR A 332 6.95 19.01 -23.92
N VAL A 333 7.27 17.88 -24.55
CA VAL A 333 8.17 17.82 -25.71
C VAL A 333 7.55 18.51 -26.92
N SER A 334 6.25 18.32 -27.16
CA SER A 334 5.50 19.02 -28.21
C SER A 334 5.58 20.53 -28.04
N ASP A 335 5.38 21.06 -26.83
CA ASP A 335 5.49 22.49 -26.54
C ASP A 335 6.90 23.04 -26.77
N VAL A 336 7.93 22.28 -26.35
CA VAL A 336 9.33 22.64 -26.59
C VAL A 336 9.62 22.71 -28.09
N LEU A 337 9.24 21.69 -28.86
CA LEU A 337 9.48 21.65 -30.31
C LEU A 337 8.70 22.75 -31.05
N ASN A 338 7.46 23.03 -30.66
CA ASN A 338 6.68 24.14 -31.21
C ASN A 338 7.33 25.50 -30.93
N SER A 339 7.89 25.69 -29.72
CA SER A 339 8.63 26.89 -29.35
C SER A 339 9.93 27.06 -30.17
N VAL A 340 10.68 25.96 -30.35
CA VAL A 340 11.88 25.92 -31.20
C VAL A 340 11.53 26.30 -32.64
N LYS A 341 10.51 25.68 -33.22
CA LYS A 341 10.05 25.98 -34.59
C LYS A 341 9.65 27.44 -34.78
N LYS A 342 8.84 27.99 -33.87
CA LYS A 342 8.44 29.42 -33.93
C LYS A 342 9.64 30.36 -33.85
N MET A 343 10.63 30.04 -32.99
CA MET A 343 11.84 30.84 -32.85
C MET A 343 12.69 30.77 -34.12
N GLU A 344 12.86 29.59 -34.69
CA GLU A 344 13.59 29.38 -35.92
C GLU A 344 12.95 30.16 -37.10
N GLU A 345 11.63 30.07 -37.27
CA GLU A 345 10.90 30.83 -38.29
C GLU A 345 11.05 32.34 -38.10
N SER A 346 11.06 32.83 -36.86
CA SER A 346 11.28 34.25 -36.54
C SER A 346 12.69 34.70 -36.94
N LEU A 347 13.70 33.86 -36.71
CA LEU A 347 15.08 34.12 -37.09
C LEU A 347 15.26 34.06 -38.61
N LYS A 348 14.62 33.11 -39.30
CA LYS A 348 14.58 33.02 -40.77
C LYS A 348 13.98 34.30 -41.37
N ARG A 349 12.84 34.78 -40.85
CA ARG A 349 12.20 36.05 -41.29
C ARG A 349 13.09 37.27 -41.02
N LEU A 350 13.72 37.35 -39.85
CA LEU A 350 14.65 38.45 -39.52
C LEU A 350 15.87 38.46 -40.46
N LYS A 351 16.45 37.29 -40.76
CA LYS A 351 17.56 37.16 -41.71
C LYS A 351 17.15 37.56 -43.13
N GLN A 352 15.95 37.18 -43.57
CA GLN A 352 15.40 37.58 -44.88
C GLN A 352 15.15 39.10 -44.94
N ALA A 353 14.61 39.71 -43.88
CA ALA A 353 14.39 41.16 -43.80
C ALA A 353 15.69 41.97 -43.77
N ARG A 354 16.82 41.39 -43.31
CA ARG A 354 18.14 42.04 -43.38
C ARG A 354 18.80 41.91 -44.76
N LYS A 355 18.44 40.89 -45.56
CA LYS A 355 18.97 40.69 -46.92
C LYS A 355 18.45 41.71 -47.94
N THR A 356 17.43 42.49 -47.63
CA THR A 356 16.89 43.56 -48.51
C THR A 356 17.70 44.85 -48.47
N THR A 357 18.79 44.92 -47.69
CA THR A 357 19.77 46.02 -47.72
C THR A 357 21.02 45.54 -48.47
N PRO A 358 21.53 46.25 -49.50
CA PRO A 358 22.71 45.81 -50.24
C PRO A 358 23.96 46.01 -49.37
N ALA A 359 24.45 44.93 -48.76
CA ALA A 359 25.76 44.89 -48.13
C ALA A 359 26.43 43.53 -48.39
N ASN A 360 27.74 43.61 -48.63
CA ASN A 360 28.67 42.61 -49.18
C ASN A 360 28.55 41.17 -48.67
N PRO A 361 28.92 40.18 -49.51
CA PRO A 361 29.03 38.78 -49.12
C PRO A 361 30.32 38.57 -48.33
N VAL A 362 30.25 38.71 -47.00
CA VAL A 362 31.30 38.19 -46.12
C VAL A 362 30.76 36.93 -45.46
N GLY A 363 31.44 35.83 -45.74
CA GLY A 363 31.02 34.49 -45.43
C GLY A 363 30.93 34.18 -43.94
N SER A 364 30.03 33.25 -43.65
CA SER A 364 30.28 32.19 -42.67
C SER A 364 29.30 31.07 -42.97
N SER A 365 29.63 30.27 -43.98
CA SER A 365 29.06 28.94 -44.18
C SER A 365 29.55 28.04 -43.05
N GLY A 366 28.96 28.20 -41.86
CA GLY A 366 29.14 27.21 -40.80
C GLY A 366 28.38 25.96 -41.23
N SER A 367 29.06 24.95 -41.77
CA SER A 367 28.49 23.63 -42.09
C SER A 367 28.20 22.80 -40.83
N GLY A 368 27.90 23.47 -39.71
CA GLY A 368 27.64 22.85 -38.43
C GLY A 368 26.14 22.86 -38.12
N MET A 369 25.68 21.77 -37.52
CA MET A 369 24.35 21.59 -36.93
C MET A 369 23.92 22.85 -36.15
N SER A 370 22.75 23.42 -36.47
CA SER A 370 22.18 24.57 -35.76
C SER A 370 21.91 24.25 -34.29
N ASP A 371 21.87 25.27 -33.42
CA ASP A 371 21.45 25.09 -32.02
C ASP A 371 20.03 24.48 -31.94
N ASP A 372 19.12 24.87 -32.83
CA ASP A 372 17.76 24.32 -32.90
C ASP A 372 17.76 22.85 -33.36
N ASP A 373 18.68 22.47 -34.24
CA ASP A 373 18.84 21.09 -34.70
C ASP A 373 19.42 20.21 -33.58
N LYS A 374 20.38 20.73 -32.80
CA LYS A 374 20.91 20.03 -31.61
C LYS A 374 19.82 19.78 -30.57
N ILE A 375 18.89 20.73 -30.37
CA ILE A 375 17.76 20.55 -29.46
C ILE A 375 16.86 19.40 -29.92
N ARG A 376 16.50 19.35 -31.21
CA ARG A 376 15.68 18.27 -31.78
C ARG A 376 16.38 16.93 -31.67
N LEU A 377 17.68 16.88 -31.96
CA LEU A 377 18.47 15.67 -31.84
C LEU A 377 18.55 15.18 -30.40
N GLN A 378 18.77 16.06 -29.41
CA GLN A 378 18.79 15.67 -27.99
C GLN A 378 17.45 15.07 -27.57
N LEU A 379 16.32 15.70 -27.91
CA LEU A 379 15.00 15.18 -27.56
C LEU A 379 14.70 13.83 -28.23
N ALA A 380 15.19 13.61 -29.45
CA ALA A 380 15.10 12.31 -30.12
C ALA A 380 15.90 11.23 -29.38
N LEU A 381 17.16 11.53 -29.00
CA LEU A 381 18.00 10.62 -28.21
C LEU A 381 17.38 10.30 -26.83
N ASP A 382 16.78 11.30 -26.18
CA ASP A 382 16.14 11.14 -24.88
C ASP A 382 14.92 10.20 -24.95
N VAL A 383 14.08 10.33 -26.00
CA VAL A 383 12.90 9.50 -26.22
C VAL A 383 13.28 8.08 -26.66
N GLU A 384 14.28 7.94 -27.53
CA GLU A 384 14.80 6.64 -27.95
C GLU A 384 15.33 5.85 -26.75
N TYR A 385 16.16 6.50 -25.93
CA TYR A 385 16.68 5.91 -24.70
C TYR A 385 15.57 5.56 -23.70
N LEU A 386 14.56 6.42 -23.52
CA LEU A 386 13.38 6.10 -22.71
C LEU A 386 12.71 4.80 -23.18
N GLY A 387 12.55 4.63 -24.51
CA GLY A 387 12.00 3.41 -25.11
C GLY A 387 12.83 2.16 -24.83
N GLU A 388 14.16 2.25 -24.97
CA GLU A 388 15.06 1.15 -24.64
C GLU A 388 14.94 0.73 -23.17
N GLN A 389 14.84 1.70 -22.25
CA GLN A 389 14.71 1.41 -20.83
C GLN A 389 13.36 0.78 -20.49
N ILE A 390 12.27 1.22 -21.12
CA ILE A 390 10.94 0.59 -20.99
C ILE A 390 11.01 -0.89 -21.41
N GLN A 391 11.72 -1.20 -22.50
CA GLN A 391 11.92 -2.59 -22.95
C GLN A 391 12.79 -3.38 -21.97
N LYS A 392 13.86 -2.78 -21.42
CA LYS A 392 14.71 -3.41 -20.39
C LYS A 392 13.94 -3.75 -19.11
N MET A 393 12.92 -2.97 -18.75
CA MET A 393 12.02 -3.28 -17.63
C MET A 393 11.05 -4.45 -17.93
N GLY A 394 11.04 -4.97 -19.16
CA GLY A 394 10.18 -6.08 -19.60
C GLY A 394 8.79 -5.64 -20.08
N LEU A 395 8.63 -4.37 -20.45
CA LEU A 395 7.38 -3.81 -20.98
C LEU A 395 7.48 -3.61 -22.50
N GLN A 396 6.35 -3.61 -23.20
CA GLN A 396 6.30 -3.27 -24.62
C GLN A 396 6.00 -1.79 -24.77
N THR A 397 6.78 -1.10 -25.59
CA THR A 397 6.57 0.34 -25.86
C THR A 397 5.21 0.63 -26.54
N LYS A 398 4.60 -0.37 -27.17
CA LYS A 398 3.28 -0.27 -27.80
C LYS A 398 2.14 -0.20 -26.80
N ASP A 399 2.32 -0.79 -25.62
CA ASP A 399 1.30 -0.82 -24.56
C ASP A 399 1.31 0.49 -23.75
N ILE A 400 2.41 1.27 -23.85
CA ILE A 400 2.53 2.57 -23.20
C ILE A 400 1.80 3.64 -24.01
N LYS A 401 0.75 4.21 -23.39
CA LYS A 401 -0.05 5.27 -24.03
C LYS A 401 0.83 6.46 -24.44
N SER A 402 0.59 6.96 -25.65
CA SER A 402 1.30 8.12 -26.25
C SER A 402 2.79 7.93 -26.54
N PHE A 403 3.40 6.78 -26.25
CA PHE A 403 4.83 6.57 -26.54
C PHE A 403 5.11 6.52 -28.05
N VAL A 404 4.24 5.85 -28.82
CA VAL A 404 4.37 5.79 -30.29
C VAL A 404 4.26 7.20 -30.90
N ALA A 405 3.24 7.96 -30.51
CA ALA A 405 3.06 9.34 -30.96
C ALA A 405 4.24 10.25 -30.56
N LEU A 406 4.82 10.06 -29.38
CA LEU A 406 6.02 10.76 -28.93
C LEU A 406 7.24 10.44 -29.81
N THR A 407 7.42 9.17 -30.14
CA THR A 407 8.50 8.72 -31.03
C THR A 407 8.35 9.33 -32.42
N GLU A 408 7.15 9.29 -33.00
CA GLU A 408 6.86 9.90 -34.30
C GLU A 408 7.10 11.42 -34.30
N LEU A 409 6.70 12.11 -33.22
CA LEU A 409 6.88 13.56 -33.06
C LEU A 409 8.36 13.96 -33.04
N VAL A 410 9.21 13.26 -32.29
CA VAL A 410 10.65 13.58 -32.24
C VAL A 410 11.38 13.18 -33.52
N VAL A 411 10.99 12.08 -34.17
CA VAL A 411 11.56 11.66 -35.46
C VAL A 411 11.21 12.68 -36.54
N ALA A 412 9.95 13.09 -36.65
CA ALA A 412 9.53 14.10 -37.62
C ALA A 412 10.24 15.45 -37.41
N ALA A 413 10.50 15.83 -36.16
CA ALA A 413 11.27 17.03 -35.86
C ALA A 413 12.75 16.87 -36.25
N LYS A 414 13.38 15.74 -35.92
CA LYS A 414 14.76 15.43 -36.30
C LYS A 414 14.94 15.43 -37.82
N ASP A 415 14.02 14.82 -38.55
CA ASP A 415 14.12 14.69 -40.01
C ASP A 415 14.00 16.05 -40.72
N GLN A 416 13.16 16.96 -40.20
CA GLN A 416 13.09 18.36 -40.66
C GLN A 416 14.43 19.09 -40.53
N ALA A 417 15.22 18.82 -39.49
CA ALA A 417 16.55 19.42 -39.33
C ALA A 417 17.54 18.93 -40.39
N THR A 418 17.52 17.64 -40.73
CA THR A 418 18.39 17.06 -41.77
C THR A 418 18.00 17.47 -43.19
N ALA A 419 16.70 17.66 -43.47
CA ALA A 419 16.23 18.04 -44.81
C ALA A 419 16.54 19.51 -45.18
N GLU A 420 16.81 20.37 -44.18
CA GLU A 420 17.13 21.79 -44.38
C GLU A 420 18.64 22.09 -44.42
N GLN A 421 19.50 21.07 -44.26
CA GLN A 421 20.95 21.19 -44.46
C GLN A 421 21.27 20.97 -45.96
N PRO A 422 21.91 21.95 -46.65
CA PRO A 422 22.16 21.88 -48.09
C PRO A 422 23.22 20.87 -48.51
#